data_AF-A0A226CYR2-F1
#
_entry.id   AF-A0A226CYR2-F1
#
_cell.length_a   1.000
_cell.length_b   1.000
_cell.length_c   1.000
_cell.angle_alpha   90.00
_cell.angle_beta   90.00
_cell.angle_gamma   90.00
#
_symmetry.space_group_name_H-M   'P 1'
#
loop_
_entity.id
_entity.type
_entity.pdbx_description
1 polymer ?
#
loop_
_entity_poly.entity_id
_entity_poly.type
_entity_poly.pdbx_seq_one_letter_code
_entity_poly.pdbx_strand_id
1 'polypeptide(L)'
;MLSKFTIFCVLVVFAQPSHGLIKVYEDINFGGASRVLPPFKACLEVNNLWRNRISSVNTGGGCVILCEQVGCRGHCEKLYPGTASHNNLEVLGLNDKVLSYKQCESRNENRIPA
;
A
#
# COMPACT_ATOMS: atom_id res chain seq x y z
N MET A 1 22.53 -2.13 53.97
CA MET A 1 21.73 -3.06 53.15
C MET A 1 21.46 -2.38 51.80
N LEU A 2 22.20 -2.72 50.74
CA LEU A 2 21.97 -2.16 49.39
C LEU A 2 20.91 -3.00 48.67
N SER A 3 19.84 -2.33 48.24
CA SER A 3 18.70 -2.91 47.53
C SER A 3 19.12 -3.35 46.12
N LYS A 4 18.98 -4.65 45.84
CA LYS A 4 19.22 -5.27 44.53
C LYS A 4 18.04 -4.92 43.61
N PHE A 5 18.22 -3.93 42.73
CA PHE A 5 17.30 -3.72 41.62
C PHE A 5 17.54 -4.78 40.55
N THR A 6 16.86 -5.91 40.69
CA THR A 6 16.78 -6.94 39.66
C THR A 6 16.01 -6.34 38.47
N ILE A 7 16.73 -5.98 37.41
CA ILE A 7 16.15 -5.52 36.16
C ILE A 7 15.41 -6.71 35.53
N PHE A 8 14.08 -6.70 35.59
CA PHE A 8 13.24 -7.56 34.76
C PHE A 8 13.31 -7.02 33.32
N CYS A 9 14.13 -7.65 32.48
CA CYS A 9 14.06 -7.46 31.03
C CYS A 9 12.74 -8.06 30.52
N VAL A 10 11.67 -7.28 30.58
CA VAL A 10 10.45 -7.58 29.83
C VAL A 10 10.76 -7.25 28.36
N LEU A 11 10.99 -8.28 27.55
CA LEU A 11 11.03 -8.16 26.09
C LEU A 11 9.60 -7.84 25.61
N VAL A 12 9.24 -6.56 25.63
CA VAL A 12 8.06 -6.09 24.92
C VAL A 12 8.40 -6.10 23.44
N VAL A 13 7.94 -7.13 22.74
CA VAL A 13 7.99 -7.17 21.28
C VAL A 13 6.95 -6.17 20.77
N PHE A 14 7.37 -4.94 20.55
CA PHE A 14 6.55 -3.96 19.84
C PHE A 14 6.45 -4.41 18.38
N ALA A 15 5.28 -4.89 17.96
CA ALA A 15 4.96 -4.97 16.54
C ALA A 15 4.97 -3.54 15.99
N GLN A 16 6.05 -3.15 15.33
CA GLN A 16 6.12 -1.84 14.71
C GLN A 16 5.05 -1.80 13.62
N PRO A 17 4.16 -0.78 13.61
CA PRO A 17 3.26 -0.64 12.49
C PRO A 17 4.12 -0.47 11.23
N SER A 18 3.96 -1.38 10.27
CA SER A 18 4.67 -1.32 8.99
C SER A 18 4.08 -0.17 8.17
N HIS A 19 4.43 1.05 8.54
CA HIS A 19 4.05 2.24 7.80
C HIS A 19 4.72 2.19 6.43
N GLY A 20 3.91 2.10 5.38
CA GLY A 20 4.33 2.28 3.99
C GLY A 20 4.26 1.05 3.09
N LEU A 21 3.90 -0.13 3.60
CA LEU A 21 3.72 -1.31 2.75
C LEU A 21 2.30 -1.34 2.18
N ILE A 22 2.19 -1.10 0.87
CA ILE A 22 0.92 -1.23 0.15
C ILE A 22 0.63 -2.71 -0.04
N LYS A 23 -0.55 -3.16 0.41
CA LYS A 23 -1.00 -4.54 0.31
C LYS A 23 -2.26 -4.62 -0.53
N VAL A 24 -2.26 -5.47 -1.54
CA VAL A 24 -3.42 -5.74 -2.41
C VAL A 24 -4.03 -7.08 -2.10
N TYR A 25 -5.31 -7.21 -2.44
CA TYR A 25 -6.16 -8.33 -2.09
C TYR A 25 -6.97 -8.76 -3.31
N GLU A 26 -7.20 -10.07 -3.39
CA GLU A 26 -7.94 -10.67 -4.49
C GLU A 26 -9.42 -10.32 -4.45
N ASP A 27 -10.00 -10.33 -3.25
CA ASP A 27 -11.42 -10.04 -3.06
C ASP A 27 -11.62 -8.63 -2.50
N ILE A 28 -12.86 -8.16 -2.57
CA ILE A 28 -13.29 -6.96 -1.85
C ILE A 28 -13.14 -7.14 -0.33
N ASN A 29 -13.25 -6.05 0.42
CA ASN A 29 -13.15 -6.00 1.87
C ASN A 29 -11.87 -6.61 2.44
N PHE A 30 -10.77 -6.52 1.69
CA PHE A 30 -9.46 -7.06 2.05
C PHE A 30 -9.46 -8.58 2.25
N GLY A 31 -10.32 -9.28 1.51
CA GLY A 31 -10.47 -10.73 1.53
C GLY A 31 -9.55 -11.47 0.55
N GLY A 32 -9.62 -12.80 0.59
CA GLY A 32 -8.92 -13.66 -0.35
C GLY A 32 -7.40 -13.71 -0.20
N ALA A 33 -6.72 -14.13 -1.27
CA ALA A 33 -5.27 -14.07 -1.33
C ALA A 33 -4.80 -12.62 -1.22
N SER A 34 -3.57 -12.41 -0.73
CA SER A 34 -3.01 -11.07 -0.61
C SER A 34 -1.52 -11.01 -0.91
N ARG A 35 -1.04 -9.84 -1.35
CA ARG A 35 0.38 -9.61 -1.64
C ARG A 35 0.79 -8.18 -1.33
N VAL A 36 2.00 -8.02 -0.81
CA VAL A 36 2.65 -6.72 -0.66
C VAL A 36 3.24 -6.30 -1.99
N LEU A 37 2.91 -5.09 -2.40
CA LEU A 37 3.50 -4.43 -3.55
C LEU A 37 4.87 -3.84 -3.15
N PRO A 38 5.95 -4.11 -3.89
CA PRO A 38 7.25 -3.50 -3.61
C PRO A 38 7.15 -1.96 -3.73
N PRO A 39 7.94 -1.19 -2.95
CA PRO A 39 8.03 0.26 -3.10
C PRO A 39 8.94 0.65 -4.26
N PHE A 40 8.57 1.66 -5.05
CA PHE A 40 9.39 2.17 -6.17
C PHE A 40 8.88 3.51 -6.72
N LYS A 41 9.80 4.31 -7.29
CA LYS A 41 9.47 5.61 -7.93
C LYS A 41 8.99 5.49 -9.38
N ALA A 42 9.34 4.41 -10.08
CA ALA A 42 8.97 4.21 -11.49
C ALA A 42 7.54 3.65 -11.64
N CYS A 43 7.10 3.37 -12.86
CA CYS A 43 5.94 2.52 -13.05
C CYS A 43 6.37 1.05 -13.05
N LEU A 44 5.69 0.18 -12.28
CA LEU A 44 5.86 -1.26 -12.40
C LEU A 44 4.57 -1.93 -12.87
N GLU A 45 4.75 -3.06 -13.54
CA GLU A 45 3.66 -3.94 -13.93
C GLU A 45 3.28 -4.89 -12.79
N VAL A 46 1.99 -5.21 -12.73
CA VAL A 46 1.52 -6.33 -11.93
C VAL A 46 2.03 -7.62 -12.56
N ASN A 47 2.65 -8.48 -11.76
CA ASN A 47 3.12 -9.78 -12.23
C ASN A 47 1.97 -10.65 -12.75
N ASN A 48 2.27 -11.56 -13.68
CA ASN A 48 1.26 -12.37 -14.38
C ASN A 48 0.29 -13.16 -13.49
N LEU A 49 0.67 -13.53 -12.26
CA LEU A 49 -0.20 -14.27 -11.34
C LEU A 49 -1.27 -13.39 -10.68
N TRP A 50 -1.09 -12.07 -10.70
CA TRP A 50 -1.91 -11.08 -9.99
C TRP A 50 -2.60 -10.07 -10.91
N ARG A 51 -2.27 -10.06 -12.21
CA ARG A 51 -2.93 -9.21 -13.20
C ARG A 51 -4.43 -9.54 -13.19
N ASN A 52 -5.26 -8.51 -13.25
CA ASN A 52 -6.71 -8.66 -13.31
C ASN A 52 -7.33 -9.47 -12.15
N ARG A 53 -6.74 -9.39 -10.96
CA ARG A 53 -7.26 -10.06 -9.75
C ARG A 53 -7.42 -9.13 -8.56
N ILE A 54 -7.06 -7.86 -8.68
CA ILE A 54 -6.99 -6.96 -7.53
C ILE A 54 -8.36 -6.29 -7.35
N SER A 55 -8.99 -6.51 -6.20
CA SER A 55 -10.34 -6.01 -5.87
C SER A 55 -10.37 -5.08 -4.66
N SER A 56 -9.35 -5.12 -3.81
CA SER A 56 -9.17 -4.14 -2.72
C SER A 56 -7.70 -3.91 -2.37
N VAL A 57 -7.41 -2.78 -1.72
CA VAL A 57 -6.04 -2.35 -1.41
C VAL A 57 -5.99 -1.63 -0.07
N ASN A 58 -5.04 -2.04 0.76
CA ASN A 58 -4.66 -1.33 1.97
C ASN A 58 -3.36 -0.58 1.69
N THR A 59 -3.38 0.75 1.78
CA THR A 59 -2.18 1.56 1.47
C THR A 59 -1.14 1.56 2.59
N GLY A 60 -1.46 1.04 3.79
CA GLY A 60 -0.52 0.92 4.90
C GLY A 60 0.07 2.26 5.35
N GLY A 61 -0.64 3.38 5.15
CA GLY A 61 -0.11 4.72 5.40
C GLY A 61 0.67 5.35 4.25
N GLY A 62 0.91 4.62 3.16
CA GLY A 62 1.50 5.11 1.91
C GLY A 62 0.46 5.61 0.91
N CYS A 63 0.92 5.95 -0.30
CA CYS A 63 0.05 6.33 -1.41
C CYS A 63 0.44 5.56 -2.68
N VAL A 64 -0.56 5.08 -3.40
CA VAL A 64 -0.40 4.32 -4.64
C VAL A 64 -1.29 4.87 -5.73
N ILE A 65 -0.81 4.79 -6.97
CA ILE A 65 -1.61 4.97 -8.18
C ILE A 65 -1.77 3.59 -8.83
N LEU A 66 -2.99 3.13 -9.01
CA LEU A 66 -3.33 1.87 -9.69
C LEU A 66 -3.90 2.20 -11.07
N CYS A 67 -3.45 1.51 -12.10
CA CYS A 67 -3.85 1.77 -13.49
C CYS A 67 -4.32 0.49 -14.19
N GLU A 68 -5.33 0.63 -15.05
CA GLU A 68 -5.91 -0.49 -15.78
C GLU A 68 -5.06 -0.97 -16.97
N GLN A 69 -4.10 -0.16 -17.45
CA GLN A 69 -3.19 -0.52 -18.54
C GLN A 69 -1.76 -0.65 -18.05
N VAL A 70 -0.92 -1.32 -18.85
CA VAL A 70 0.53 -1.40 -18.61
C VAL A 70 1.23 -0.05 -18.82
N GLY A 71 2.31 0.17 -18.08
CA GLY A 71 3.09 1.41 -18.13
C GLY A 71 2.38 2.62 -17.49
N CYS A 72 1.45 2.38 -16.56
CA CYS A 72 0.74 3.40 -15.79
C CYS A 72 -0.06 4.35 -16.68
N ARG A 73 -0.87 3.76 -17.57
CA ARG A 73 -1.72 4.43 -18.57
C ARG A 73 -3.19 4.01 -18.42
N GLY A 74 -4.06 4.62 -19.22
CA GLY A 74 -5.50 4.38 -19.20
C GLY A 74 -6.16 5.03 -17.99
N HIS A 75 -7.24 4.41 -17.49
CA HIS A 75 -7.85 4.79 -16.23
C HIS A 75 -6.91 4.50 -15.05
N CYS A 76 -6.66 5.51 -14.22
CA CYS A 76 -5.77 5.42 -13.08
C CYS A 76 -6.38 6.10 -11.85
N GLU A 77 -6.30 5.45 -10.71
CA GLU A 77 -6.83 5.96 -9.44
C GLU A 77 -5.72 6.16 -8.42
N LYS A 78 -5.76 7.31 -7.75
CA LYS A 78 -4.78 7.68 -6.73
C LYS A 78 -5.37 7.47 -5.34
N LEU A 79 -4.78 6.56 -4.57
CA LEU A 79 -5.28 6.13 -3.27
C LEU A 79 -4.31 6.55 -2.16
N TYR A 80 -4.80 7.43 -1.29
CA TYR A 80 -4.12 7.88 -0.07
C TYR A 80 -4.71 7.18 1.16
N PRO A 81 -3.98 7.11 2.29
CA PRO A 81 -4.55 6.59 3.53
C PRO A 81 -5.82 7.37 3.90
N GLY A 82 -6.91 6.64 4.18
CA GLY A 82 -8.20 7.24 4.56
C GLY A 82 -9.06 7.77 3.42
N THR A 83 -8.65 7.63 2.15
CA THR A 83 -9.57 7.86 1.02
C THR A 83 -10.61 6.74 0.94
N ALA A 84 -11.78 7.01 0.34
CA ALA A 84 -12.87 6.05 0.28
C ALA A 84 -12.59 4.88 -0.69
N SER A 85 -13.38 3.81 -0.59
CA SER A 85 -13.41 2.69 -1.53
C SER A 85 -12.14 1.82 -1.64
N HIS A 86 -11.24 1.92 -0.66
CA HIS A 86 -10.07 1.02 -0.56
C HIS A 86 -10.47 -0.45 -0.46
N ASN A 87 -11.61 -0.69 0.18
CA ASN A 87 -12.20 -2.01 0.36
C ASN A 87 -12.99 -2.49 -0.87
N ASN A 88 -13.25 -1.66 -1.88
CA ASN A 88 -13.97 -2.09 -3.07
C ASN A 88 -13.57 -1.24 -4.29
N LEU A 89 -12.66 -1.79 -5.12
CA LEU A 89 -12.19 -1.14 -6.34
C LEU A 89 -13.23 -1.12 -7.47
N GLU A 90 -14.35 -1.84 -7.34
CA GLU A 90 -15.46 -1.78 -8.30
C GLU A 90 -16.04 -0.37 -8.37
N VAL A 91 -16.17 0.29 -7.21
CA VAL A 91 -16.65 1.69 -7.11
C VAL A 91 -15.75 2.66 -7.88
N LEU A 92 -14.49 2.29 -8.06
CA LEU A 92 -13.48 3.07 -8.78
C LEU A 92 -13.24 2.58 -10.21
N GLY A 93 -14.01 1.58 -10.67
CA GLY A 93 -13.89 1.00 -12.00
C GLY A 93 -12.63 0.15 -12.23
N LEU A 94 -11.91 -0.23 -11.17
CA LEU A 94 -10.62 -0.93 -11.24
C LEU A 94 -10.65 -2.40 -10.77
N ASN A 95 -11.80 -2.91 -10.32
CA ASN A 95 -11.95 -4.31 -9.92
C ASN A 95 -11.48 -5.25 -11.02
N ASP A 96 -10.55 -6.15 -10.70
CA ASP A 96 -10.00 -7.14 -11.64
C ASP A 96 -9.45 -6.54 -12.94
N LYS A 97 -8.98 -5.29 -12.91
CA LYS A 97 -8.46 -4.59 -14.09
C LYS A 97 -7.06 -4.02 -13.90
N VAL A 98 -6.53 -4.00 -12.68
CA VAL A 98 -5.22 -3.39 -12.41
C VAL A 98 -4.10 -4.16 -13.11
N LEU A 99 -3.36 -3.47 -13.99
CA LEU A 99 -2.24 -4.03 -14.76
C LEU A 99 -0.90 -3.37 -14.43
N SER A 100 -0.91 -2.14 -13.91
CA SER A 100 0.31 -1.47 -13.45
C SER A 100 0.03 -0.53 -12.29
N TYR A 101 1.10 -0.13 -11.60
CA TYR A 101 1.01 0.72 -10.44
C TYR A 101 2.29 1.51 -10.24
N LYS A 102 2.18 2.61 -9.51
CA LYS A 102 3.32 3.40 -9.04
C LYS A 102 3.05 4.02 -7.68
N GLN A 103 4.10 4.29 -6.93
CA GLN A 103 3.98 5.11 -5.73
C GLN A 103 3.63 6.55 -6.13
N CYS A 104 2.83 7.21 -5.32
CA CYS A 104 2.60 8.64 -5.51
C CYS A 104 3.88 9.42 -5.27
N GLU A 105 4.10 10.50 -6.01
CA GLU A 105 5.20 11.41 -5.75
C GLU A 105 5.09 11.98 -4.32
N SER A 106 6.21 11.95 -3.60
CA SER A 106 6.35 12.62 -2.31
C SER A 106 6.04 14.12 -2.49
N ARG A 107 5.16 14.67 -1.65
CA ARG A 107 4.90 16.12 -1.62
C ARG A 107 6.06 16.97 -1.05
N ASN A 108 7.24 16.41 -0.84
CA ASN A 108 8.39 17.12 -0.25
C ASN A 108 9.71 16.83 -1.00
N GLU A 109 9.92 17.59 -2.07
CA GLU A 109 11.23 17.95 -2.63
C GLU A 109 11.10 19.35 -3.27
N ASN A 110 10.49 20.32 -2.55
CA ASN A 110 10.60 21.77 -2.82
C ASN A 110 9.81 22.60 -1.81
N ARG A 111 10.25 22.61 -0.56
CA ARG A 111 9.88 23.69 0.37
C ARG A 111 11.14 24.26 1.02
N ILE A 112 12.03 24.79 0.18
CA ILE A 112 12.95 25.85 0.58
C ILE A 112 12.23 27.15 0.18
N PRO A 113 11.57 27.88 1.10
CA PRO A 113 11.22 29.26 0.82
C PRO A 113 12.52 30.06 0.66
N ALA A 114 12.56 30.86 -0.40
CA ALA A 114 13.60 31.87 -0.63
C ALA A 114 13.65 32.90 0.52
#